data_AF-C4JDN5-F1
#
_entry.id   AF-C4JDN5-F1
#
_cell.length_a   1.000
_cell.length_b   1.000
_cell.length_c   1.000
_cell.angle_alpha   90.00
_cell.angle_beta   90.00
_cell.angle_gamma   90.00
#
_symmetry.space_group_name_H-M   'P 1'
#
loop_
_entity.id
_entity.type
_entity.pdbx_description
1 polymer ?
#
loop_
_entity_poly.entity_id
_entity_poly.type
_entity_poly.pdbx_seq_one_letter_code
_entity_poly.pdbx_strand_id
1 'polypeptide(L)'
;MRPPLRIALLECDEPLTNTKAKYGGYGGVFQALLHAAAAALEQPDKIDPNSGLQFSKWDVVHQSDTYPNLEDIDAVLLTGAKYNSYDDTPWILKLVEFTKKVLAQDRVRLIGICFGHQILGRALGAKVGPNDAGWEVAVHDIDLTEQGKQLLGLEKLVHSPSYWKPR
;
A
#
# COMPACT_ATOMS: atom_id res chain seq x y z
N MET A 1 9.86 -15.51 21.53
CA MET A 1 9.05 -15.10 20.37
C MET A 1 9.49 -13.70 19.96
N ARG A 2 9.62 -13.43 18.66
CA ARG A 2 9.94 -12.07 18.18
C ARG A 2 8.77 -11.13 18.48
N PRO A 3 9.01 -9.84 18.78
CA PRO A 3 7.93 -8.88 18.91
C PRO A 3 7.13 -8.76 17.60
N PRO A 4 5.83 -8.43 17.67
CA PRO A 4 5.01 -8.24 16.47
C PRO A 4 5.53 -7.10 15.61
N LEU A 5 5.38 -7.23 14.29
CA LEU A 5 5.61 -6.15 13.36
C LEU A 5 4.46 -5.14 13.44
N ARG A 6 4.77 -3.89 13.80
CA ARG A 6 3.77 -2.81 13.97
C ARG A 6 3.61 -2.04 12.65
N ILE A 7 2.45 -2.16 12.03
CA ILE A 7 2.17 -1.60 10.70
C ILE A 7 1.10 -0.51 10.82
N ALA A 8 1.43 0.71 10.42
CA ALA A 8 0.45 1.78 10.23
C ALA A 8 -0.17 1.71 8.82
N LEU A 9 -1.49 1.62 8.76
CA LEU A 9 -2.28 1.63 7.53
C LEU A 9 -2.88 3.02 7.37
N LEU A 10 -2.38 3.79 6.41
CA LEU A 10 -2.86 5.14 6.10
C LEU A 10 -3.90 5.05 4.99
N GLU A 11 -5.17 5.15 5.39
CA GLU A 11 -6.33 5.06 4.50
C GLU A 11 -6.51 6.38 3.74
N CYS A 12 -6.25 6.32 2.44
CA CYS A 12 -6.27 7.48 1.52
C CYS A 12 -7.62 7.64 0.80
N ASP A 13 -8.59 6.77 1.03
CA ASP A 13 -9.97 6.81 0.51
C ASP A 13 -10.81 5.77 1.28
N GLU A 14 -12.08 5.63 0.91
CA GLU A 14 -12.93 4.55 1.41
C GLU A 14 -13.23 3.53 0.29
N PRO A 15 -13.35 2.23 0.62
CA PRO A 15 -13.72 1.23 -0.36
C PRO A 15 -15.23 1.29 -0.68
N LEU A 16 -15.63 0.65 -1.79
CA LEU A 16 -17.04 0.49 -2.18
C LEU A 16 -17.87 -0.17 -1.06
N THR A 17 -19.18 0.11 -1.02
CA THR A 17 -20.09 -0.28 0.07
C THR A 17 -19.97 -1.74 0.50
N ASN A 18 -19.95 -2.69 -0.44
CA ASN A 18 -19.87 -4.12 -0.10
C ASN A 18 -18.53 -4.49 0.54
N THR A 19 -17.44 -3.88 0.06
CA THR A 19 -16.09 -4.08 0.63
C THR A 19 -15.98 -3.40 1.99
N LYS A 20 -16.55 -2.20 2.15
CA LYS A 20 -16.63 -1.50 3.44
C LYS A 20 -17.44 -2.30 4.46
N ALA A 21 -18.57 -2.87 4.06
CA ALA A 21 -19.38 -3.73 4.93
C ALA A 21 -18.63 -4.99 5.38
N LYS A 22 -17.80 -5.56 4.51
CA LYS A 22 -17.02 -6.78 4.81
C LYS A 22 -15.77 -6.52 5.65
N TYR A 23 -15.06 -5.42 5.41
CA TYR A 23 -13.73 -5.18 5.98
C TYR A 23 -13.64 -3.92 6.86
N GLY A 24 -14.68 -3.08 6.91
CA GLY A 24 -14.71 -1.84 7.68
C GLY A 24 -13.87 -0.67 7.10
N GLY A 25 -13.14 -0.88 6.00
CA GLY A 25 -12.25 0.11 5.39
C GLY A 25 -11.11 -0.56 4.61
N TYR A 26 -10.29 0.21 3.90
CA TYR A 26 -9.10 -0.34 3.23
C TYR A 26 -8.10 -0.93 4.24
N GLY A 27 -8.02 -0.34 5.43
CA GLY A 27 -7.22 -0.88 6.53
C GLY A 27 -7.61 -2.31 6.86
N GLY A 28 -8.90 -2.64 6.89
CA GLY A 28 -9.34 -4.03 7.10
C GLY A 28 -9.05 -4.95 5.92
N VAL A 29 -9.10 -4.43 4.68
CA VAL A 29 -8.70 -5.19 3.48
C VAL A 29 -7.23 -5.59 3.58
N PHE A 30 -6.34 -4.63 3.86
CA PHE A 30 -4.91 -4.90 3.95
C PHE A 30 -4.53 -5.73 5.19
N GLN A 31 -5.24 -5.58 6.31
CA GLN A 31 -5.10 -6.51 7.44
C GLN A 31 -5.36 -7.94 7.00
N ALA A 32 -6.50 -8.20 6.36
CA ALA A 32 -6.87 -9.54 5.89
C ALA A 32 -5.84 -10.10 4.90
N LEU A 33 -5.36 -9.27 3.95
CA LEU A 33 -4.34 -9.66 2.98
C LEU A 33 -2.99 -9.98 3.65
N LEU A 34 -2.54 -9.16 4.59
CA LEU A 34 -1.26 -9.36 5.28
C LEU A 34 -1.29 -10.56 6.22
N HIS A 35 -2.42 -10.81 6.91
CA HIS A 35 -2.61 -12.04 7.68
C HIS A 35 -2.60 -13.28 6.77
N ALA A 36 -3.30 -13.24 5.64
CA ALA A 36 -3.30 -14.34 4.68
C ALA A 36 -1.89 -14.59 4.10
N ALA A 37 -1.14 -13.52 3.80
CA ALA A 37 0.23 -13.63 3.35
C ALA A 37 1.15 -14.23 4.43
N ALA A 38 1.04 -13.79 5.68
CA ALA A 38 1.79 -14.37 6.79
C ALA A 38 1.51 -15.88 6.97
N ALA A 39 0.25 -16.30 6.81
CA ALA A 39 -0.11 -17.71 6.85
C ALA A 39 0.47 -18.49 5.65
N ALA A 40 0.39 -17.93 4.45
CA ALA A 40 0.88 -18.55 3.21
C ALA A 40 2.42 -18.67 3.15
N LEU A 41 3.15 -17.87 3.93
CA LEU A 41 4.62 -17.98 3.99
C LEU A 41 5.10 -19.27 4.67
N GLU A 42 4.24 -19.94 5.45
CA GLU A 42 4.56 -21.17 6.21
C GLU A 42 5.85 -21.05 7.06
N GLN A 43 6.13 -19.83 7.54
CA GLN A 43 7.34 -19.48 8.27
C GLN A 43 7.00 -18.82 9.63
N PRO A 44 6.35 -19.54 10.56
CA PRO A 44 5.86 -18.98 11.82
C PRO A 44 6.98 -18.41 12.71
N ASP A 45 8.20 -18.94 12.60
CA ASP A 45 9.38 -18.41 13.31
C ASP A 45 9.82 -17.02 12.81
N LYS A 46 9.46 -16.67 11.56
CA LYS A 46 9.72 -15.34 11.00
C LYS A 46 8.56 -14.40 11.26
N ILE A 47 7.34 -14.83 10.97
CA ILE A 47 6.12 -14.06 11.20
C ILE A 47 4.97 -15.00 11.54
N ASP A 48 4.51 -14.92 12.77
CA ASP A 48 3.33 -15.67 13.21
C ASP A 48 2.07 -14.99 12.65
N PRO A 49 1.17 -15.69 11.94
CA PRO A 49 0.00 -15.07 11.33
C PRO A 49 -1.03 -14.55 12.33
N ASN A 50 -1.02 -15.04 13.57
CA ASN A 50 -2.00 -14.70 14.60
C ASN A 50 -1.49 -13.60 15.55
N SER A 51 -0.19 -13.57 15.79
CA SER A 51 0.43 -12.72 16.83
C SER A 51 1.63 -11.91 16.33
N GLY A 52 2.16 -12.20 15.14
CA GLY A 52 3.34 -11.55 14.57
C GLY A 52 3.06 -10.23 13.85
N LEU A 53 1.79 -9.82 13.75
CA LEU A 53 1.35 -8.61 13.08
C LEU A 53 0.46 -7.78 14.01
N GLN A 54 0.80 -6.50 14.14
CA GLN A 54 -0.02 -5.50 14.84
C GLN A 54 -0.30 -4.34 13.91
N PHE A 55 -1.52 -3.82 13.93
CA PHE A 55 -1.96 -2.78 13.01
C PHE A 55 -2.53 -1.56 13.72
N SER A 56 -2.26 -0.38 13.18
CA SER A 56 -2.97 0.86 13.48
C SER A 56 -3.55 1.42 12.17
N LYS A 57 -4.74 2.03 12.22
CA LYS A 57 -5.42 2.60 11.05
C LYS A 57 -5.52 4.11 11.20
N TRP A 58 -5.24 4.84 10.13
CA TRP A 58 -5.17 6.29 10.11
C TRP A 58 -5.93 6.81 8.90
N ASP A 59 -7.05 7.49 9.14
CA ASP A 59 -7.83 8.17 8.11
C ASP A 59 -7.15 9.51 7.78
N VAL A 60 -6.28 9.51 6.78
CA VAL A 60 -5.50 10.71 6.42
C VAL A 60 -6.29 11.69 5.58
N VAL A 61 -7.47 11.31 5.08
CA VAL A 61 -8.34 12.17 4.29
C VAL A 61 -9.15 13.08 5.22
N HIS A 62 -9.80 12.50 6.23
CA HIS A 62 -10.67 13.23 7.15
C HIS A 62 -9.96 13.69 8.42
N GLN A 63 -8.84 13.06 8.80
CA GLN A 63 -8.04 13.41 9.97
C GLN A 63 -6.60 13.77 9.59
N SER A 64 -6.46 14.67 8.62
CA SER A 64 -5.18 15.03 7.99
C SER A 64 -4.11 15.60 8.91
N ASP A 65 -4.43 15.92 10.17
CA ASP A 65 -3.50 16.45 11.18
C ASP A 65 -2.90 15.38 12.09
N THR A 66 -3.37 14.13 11.97
CA THR A 66 -2.99 13.06 12.89
C THR A 66 -2.25 11.96 12.13
N TYR A 67 -1.03 11.65 12.55
CA TYR A 67 -0.16 10.62 11.97
C TYR A 67 0.49 9.79 13.07
N PRO A 68 0.90 8.54 12.79
CA PRO A 68 1.60 7.73 13.77
C PRO A 68 2.96 8.33 14.11
N ASN A 69 3.35 8.28 15.39
CA ASN A 69 4.73 8.52 15.75
C ASN A 69 5.59 7.40 15.15
N LEU A 70 6.73 7.77 14.57
CA LEU A 70 7.58 6.78 13.92
C LEU A 70 8.04 5.71 14.92
N GLU A 71 8.37 6.10 16.16
CA GLU A 71 8.82 5.21 17.26
C GLU A 71 7.83 4.06 17.56
N ASP A 72 6.54 4.29 17.34
CA ASP A 72 5.46 3.35 17.63
C ASP A 72 5.22 2.32 16.51
N ILE A 73 5.91 2.46 15.38
CA ILE A 73 5.69 1.64 14.18
C ILE A 73 6.98 1.14 13.56
N ASP A 74 6.88 0.07 12.79
CA ASP A 74 7.99 -0.53 12.04
C ASP A 74 7.76 -0.44 10.53
N ALA A 75 6.51 -0.29 10.09
CA ALA A 75 6.17 -0.07 8.70
C ALA A 75 4.94 0.84 8.51
N VAL A 76 4.87 1.46 7.33
CA VAL A 76 3.76 2.27 6.84
C VAL A 76 3.26 1.69 5.53
N LEU A 77 1.95 1.51 5.39
CA LEU A 77 1.28 1.19 4.14
C LEU A 77 0.34 2.33 3.76
N LEU A 78 0.59 2.94 2.60
CA LEU A 78 -0.29 3.94 1.99
C LEU A 78 -1.27 3.25 1.02
N THR A 79 -2.57 3.37 1.27
CA THR A 79 -3.57 2.70 0.42
C THR A 79 -3.73 3.39 -0.95
N GLY A 80 -4.45 2.73 -1.84
CA GLY A 80 -4.98 3.38 -3.04
C GLY A 80 -6.07 4.40 -2.71
N ALA A 81 -6.40 5.23 -3.69
CA ALA A 81 -7.45 6.22 -3.63
C ALA A 81 -7.93 6.60 -5.04
N LYS A 82 -9.16 7.13 -5.15
CA LYS A 82 -9.68 7.72 -6.39
C LYS A 82 -9.19 9.15 -6.68
N TYR A 83 -8.48 9.77 -5.73
CA TYR A 83 -7.96 11.14 -5.86
C TYR A 83 -6.74 11.21 -6.77
N ASN A 84 -6.45 12.40 -7.30
CA ASN A 84 -5.19 12.64 -7.99
C ASN A 84 -4.09 12.93 -6.96
N SER A 85 -3.04 12.12 -6.95
CA SER A 85 -1.89 12.28 -6.05
C SER A 85 -1.04 13.53 -6.30
N TYR A 86 -1.20 14.14 -7.48
CA TYR A 86 -0.53 15.38 -7.87
C TYR A 86 -1.28 16.64 -7.47
N ASP A 87 -2.52 16.53 -6.99
CA ASP A 87 -3.27 17.71 -6.52
C ASP A 87 -2.63 18.27 -5.24
N ASP A 88 -2.74 19.59 -5.06
CA ASP A 88 -2.20 20.33 -3.91
C ASP A 88 -3.27 20.53 -2.81
N THR A 89 -4.17 19.57 -2.65
CA THR A 89 -5.13 19.64 -1.55
C THR A 89 -4.39 19.51 -0.20
N PRO A 90 -4.87 20.18 0.88
CA PRO A 90 -4.12 20.24 2.13
C PRO A 90 -3.74 18.88 2.72
N TRP A 91 -4.63 17.88 2.63
CA TRP A 91 -4.36 16.55 3.17
C TRP A 91 -3.31 15.78 2.35
N ILE A 92 -3.29 15.94 1.03
CA ILE A 92 -2.27 15.33 0.15
C ILE A 92 -0.90 15.92 0.45
N LEU A 93 -0.82 17.25 0.58
CA LEU A 93 0.44 17.92 0.94
C LEU A 93 0.97 17.42 2.28
N LYS A 94 0.11 17.31 3.31
CA LYS A 94 0.50 16.73 4.61
C LYS A 94 0.94 15.28 4.50
N LEU A 95 0.28 14.48 3.67
CA LEU A 95 0.64 13.08 3.43
C LEU A 95 2.01 12.97 2.75
N VAL A 96 2.31 13.82 1.77
CA VAL A 96 3.63 13.91 1.14
C VAL A 96 4.70 14.29 2.15
N GLU A 97 4.44 15.28 3.01
CA GLU A 97 5.38 15.70 4.05
C GLU A 97 5.61 14.61 5.11
N PHE A 98 4.57 13.90 5.55
CA PHE A 98 4.73 12.72 6.40
C PHE A 98 5.56 11.63 5.71
N THR A 99 5.28 11.35 4.43
CA THR A 99 6.03 10.37 3.63
C THR A 99 7.51 10.74 3.55
N LYS A 100 7.85 12.02 3.34
CA LYS A 100 9.24 12.50 3.39
C LYS A 100 9.90 12.27 4.76
N LYS A 101 9.18 12.49 5.86
CA LYS A 101 9.70 12.22 7.22
C LYS A 101 10.02 10.74 7.41
N VAL A 102 9.18 9.84 6.91
CA VAL A 102 9.47 8.39 6.94
C VAL A 102 10.70 8.09 6.08
N LEU A 103 10.83 8.69 4.90
CA LEU A 103 11.97 8.44 4.00
C LEU A 103 13.31 9.04 4.49
N ALA A 104 13.28 10.01 5.40
CA ALA A 104 14.48 10.63 5.96
C ALA A 104 15.22 9.73 6.98
N GLN A 105 14.74 8.52 7.23
CA GLN A 105 15.31 7.55 8.16
C GLN A 105 15.20 6.12 7.61
N ASP A 106 15.95 5.16 8.19
CA ASP A 106 16.09 3.80 7.64
C ASP A 106 15.33 2.69 8.40
N ARG A 107 14.75 3.00 9.57
CA ARG A 107 14.10 2.01 10.44
C ARG A 107 12.69 1.66 9.99
N VAL A 108 11.83 2.66 9.80
CA VAL A 108 10.43 2.46 9.37
C VAL A 108 10.39 2.21 7.87
N ARG A 109 9.82 1.07 7.45
CA ARG A 109 9.66 0.71 6.03
C ARG A 109 8.37 1.26 5.45
N LEU A 110 8.33 1.53 4.15
CA LEU A 110 7.15 2.13 3.51
C LEU A 110 6.74 1.33 2.26
N ILE A 111 5.43 1.10 2.14
CA ILE A 111 4.79 0.48 0.99
C ILE A 111 3.70 1.43 0.50
N GLY A 112 3.66 1.70 -0.80
CA GLY A 112 2.60 2.50 -1.43
C GLY A 112 1.85 1.68 -2.47
N ILE A 113 0.51 1.75 -2.44
CA ILE A 113 -0.37 1.03 -3.36
C ILE A 113 -1.12 2.05 -4.23
N CYS A 114 -1.03 1.94 -5.57
CA CYS A 114 -1.70 2.82 -6.52
C CYS A 114 -1.41 4.32 -6.20
N PHE A 115 -2.42 5.11 -5.80
CA PHE A 115 -2.25 6.46 -5.27
C PHE A 115 -1.11 6.57 -4.24
N GLY A 116 -1.04 5.66 -3.27
CA GLY A 116 0.02 5.65 -2.26
C GLY A 116 1.42 5.47 -2.86
N HIS A 117 1.55 4.72 -3.97
CA HIS A 117 2.83 4.58 -4.68
C HIS A 117 3.22 5.89 -5.38
N GLN A 118 2.24 6.59 -5.95
CA GLN A 118 2.47 7.89 -6.57
C GLN A 118 2.88 8.94 -5.52
N ILE A 119 2.28 8.92 -4.32
CA ILE A 119 2.70 9.77 -3.19
C ILE A 119 4.15 9.49 -2.79
N LEU A 120 4.55 8.22 -2.72
CA LEU A 120 5.94 7.84 -2.46
C LEU A 120 6.88 8.40 -3.54
N GLY A 121 6.54 8.25 -4.82
CA GLY A 121 7.29 8.84 -5.93
C GLY A 121 7.41 10.35 -5.80
N ARG A 122 6.29 11.04 -5.53
CA ARG A 122 6.24 12.50 -5.32
C ARG A 122 7.12 12.95 -4.15
N ALA A 123 7.11 12.22 -3.03
CA ALA A 123 7.94 12.50 -1.87
C ALA A 123 9.45 12.36 -2.18
N LEU A 124 9.81 11.44 -3.08
CA LEU A 124 11.17 11.25 -3.60
C LEU A 124 11.56 12.25 -4.72
N GLY A 125 10.66 13.16 -5.10
CA GLY A 125 10.90 14.16 -6.14
C GLY A 125 10.57 13.70 -7.57
N ALA A 126 9.94 12.54 -7.74
CA ALA A 126 9.43 12.13 -9.05
C ALA A 126 8.28 13.04 -9.50
N LYS A 127 8.21 13.28 -10.81
CA LYS A 127 7.08 13.98 -11.42
C LYS A 127 5.87 13.03 -11.45
N VAL A 128 4.77 13.49 -10.86
CA VAL A 128 3.47 12.80 -10.90
C VAL A 128 2.47 13.75 -11.53
N GLY A 129 1.63 13.24 -12.44
CA GLY A 129 0.72 14.06 -13.21
C GLY A 129 -0.29 13.23 -13.99
N PRO A 130 -1.21 13.87 -14.72
CA PRO A 130 -2.13 13.18 -15.61
C PRO A 130 -1.37 12.43 -16.69
N ASN A 131 -1.94 11.31 -17.14
CA ASN A 131 -1.46 10.62 -18.33
C ASN A 131 -1.99 11.34 -19.58
N ASP A 132 -1.09 11.76 -20.46
CA ASP A 132 -1.44 12.43 -21.72
C ASP A 132 -2.29 11.52 -22.64
N ALA A 133 -2.20 10.19 -22.47
CA ALA A 133 -3.02 9.21 -23.18
C ALA A 133 -4.40 8.96 -22.53
N GLY A 134 -4.73 9.62 -21.41
CA GLY A 134 -6.00 9.48 -20.71
C GLY A 134 -6.03 8.33 -19.68
N TRP A 135 -7.24 8.00 -19.25
CA TRP A 135 -7.48 6.98 -18.23
C TRP A 135 -7.28 5.56 -18.76
N GLU A 136 -6.57 4.73 -18.00
CA GLU A 136 -6.36 3.32 -18.29
C GLU A 136 -7.04 2.44 -17.24
N VAL A 137 -7.81 1.46 -17.71
CA VAL A 137 -8.38 0.39 -16.89
C VAL A 137 -8.13 -0.92 -17.61
N ALA A 138 -7.05 -1.60 -17.25
CA ALA A 138 -6.61 -2.83 -17.91
C ALA A 138 -6.05 -3.84 -16.90
N VAL A 139 -6.06 -5.11 -17.30
CA VAL A 139 -5.17 -6.13 -16.74
C VAL A 139 -4.01 -6.23 -17.71
N HIS A 140 -2.81 -5.95 -17.22
CA HIS A 140 -1.61 -5.91 -18.05
C HIS A 140 -0.58 -6.92 -17.54
N ASP A 141 0.03 -7.63 -18.47
CA ASP A 141 1.10 -8.57 -18.16
C ASP A 141 2.37 -7.80 -17.82
N ILE A 142 2.96 -8.08 -16.66
CA ILE A 142 4.22 -7.47 -16.27
C ILE A 142 5.32 -8.53 -16.34
N ASP A 143 6.23 -8.34 -17.29
CA ASP A 143 7.47 -9.12 -17.35
C ASP A 143 8.33 -8.80 -16.14
N LEU A 144 8.73 -9.83 -15.40
CA LEU A 144 9.58 -9.65 -14.24
C LEU A 144 11.03 -9.46 -14.67
N THR A 145 11.69 -8.49 -14.05
CA THR A 145 13.15 -8.38 -14.08
C THR A 145 13.77 -9.60 -13.39
N GLU A 146 15.04 -9.88 -13.63
CA GLU A 146 15.73 -11.01 -12.98
C GLU A 146 15.62 -10.96 -11.44
N GLN A 147 15.71 -9.78 -10.85
CA GLN A 147 15.49 -9.59 -9.41
C GLN A 147 14.04 -9.88 -9.00
N GLY A 148 13.06 -9.47 -9.81
CA GLY A 148 11.65 -9.77 -9.59
C GLY A 148 11.37 -11.27 -9.61
N LYS A 149 11.99 -12.00 -10.55
CA LYS A 149 11.88 -13.46 -10.64
C LYS A 149 12.46 -14.16 -9.42
N GLN A 150 13.64 -13.73 -8.98
CA GLN A 150 14.27 -14.25 -7.76
C GLN A 150 13.44 -13.97 -6.50
N LEU A 151 12.83 -12.79 -6.42
CA LEU A 151 12.03 -12.38 -5.27
C LEU A 151 10.68 -13.12 -5.21
N LEU A 152 10.00 -13.25 -6.34
CA LEU A 152 8.63 -13.74 -6.40
C LEU A 152 8.53 -15.23 -6.76
N GLY A 153 9.59 -15.82 -7.30
CA GLY A 153 9.58 -17.21 -7.80
C GLY A 153 8.69 -17.40 -9.04
N LEU A 154 8.43 -16.33 -9.79
CA LEU A 154 7.57 -16.31 -10.97
C LEU A 154 8.34 -15.73 -12.16
N GLU A 155 7.98 -16.11 -13.39
CA GLU A 155 8.52 -15.49 -14.60
C GLU A 155 7.81 -14.17 -14.96
N LYS A 156 6.52 -14.06 -14.62
CA LYS A 156 5.67 -12.89 -14.90
C LYS A 156 4.66 -12.68 -13.78
N LEU A 157 4.21 -11.43 -13.60
CA LEU A 157 3.05 -11.13 -12.76
C LEU A 157 1.76 -11.23 -13.59
N VAL A 158 1.09 -12.38 -13.40
CA VAL A 158 -0.29 -12.80 -13.77
C VAL A 158 -0.47 -13.67 -15.03
N HIS A 159 -1.27 -14.74 -14.84
CA HIS A 159 -1.89 -15.63 -15.82
C HIS A 159 -3.23 -15.01 -16.25
N SER A 160 -3.34 -14.51 -17.48
CA SER A 160 -4.65 -14.15 -18.05
C SER A 160 -5.58 -15.37 -17.97
N PRO A 161 -6.72 -15.31 -17.25
CA PRO A 161 -7.78 -16.26 -17.52
C PRO A 161 -8.18 -16.02 -18.97
N SER A 162 -8.28 -17.08 -19.76
CA SER A 162 -8.60 -17.14 -21.19
C SER A 162 -9.88 -16.41 -21.66
N TYR A 163 -10.50 -15.58 -20.81
CA TYR A 163 -11.76 -14.89 -21.02
C TYR A 163 -11.61 -13.41 -21.42
N TRP A 164 -10.42 -12.80 -21.40
CA TRP A 164 -10.25 -11.44 -21.89
C TRP A 164 -9.95 -11.45 -23.41
N LYS A 165 -10.98 -11.18 -24.22
CA LYS A 165 -10.81 -10.74 -25.61
C LYS A 165 -10.95 -9.22 -25.66
N PRO A 166 -9.99 -8.48 -26.23
CA PRO A 166 -10.19 -7.07 -26.51
C PRO A 166 -11.40 -6.89 -27.45
N ARG A 167 -12.24 -5.89 -27.16
CA ARG A 167 -13.31 -5.46 -28.08
C ARG A 167 -12.72 -4.69 -29.25
#